data_AF-A0A2V7Y7Y0-F1
#
_entry.id   AF-A0A2V7Y7Y0-F1
#
_cell.length_a   1.000
_cell.length_b   1.000
_cell.length_c   1.000
_cell.angle_alpha   90.00
_cell.angle_beta   90.00
_cell.angle_gamma   90.00
#
_symmetry.space_group_name_H-M   'P 1'
#
loop_
_entity.id
_entity.type
_entity.pdbx_description
1 polymer ?
#
loop_
_entity_poly.entity_id
_entity_poly.type
_entity_poly.pdbx_seq_one_letter_code
_entity_poly.pdbx_strand_id
1 'polypeptide(L)'
;MNRRLSGRSLLRDRPWHFAWLAGVSALWWTSFELIDVRLGNWYYVMCLPTRALRWAAGGLAFGSVLPGIVETLELAENSGRLRSVRVRPLAWTRGKERAVIALGLLSFALPLVWPQVFFPLTWGSFAFLIEPWNRRHARHSFLRDLEAGEAGPFCRTLVAGLACGALWETWNYWARMKWIYTVPGFEGMKLFEMPLAGFLGFPPFAVECLVILRFMGGLRDRLSAAGAVRARWAAGLLGPPAIIGMFAVADPVLVDSVYVPLAGLDLIVPETRSRLAAAGLVSPERFLRATRDPEARAAWSARAGVTVAELEAARSRVALIAHRGLGLDRARQLEALGIRSLQDLARWPPEALAAALAAQRPADPRNPFLERRARIWASGLDAASTARAGR
;
A
#
# COMPACT_ATOMS: atom_id res chain seq x y z
N MET A 1 -9.74 15.24 17.49
CA MET A 1 -8.79 16.00 18.35
C MET A 1 -8.70 17.45 17.92
N ASN A 2 -8.47 17.75 16.64
CA ASN A 2 -8.44 19.13 16.10
C ASN A 2 -9.56 20.04 16.62
N ARG A 3 -10.82 19.62 16.50
CA ARG A 3 -11.96 20.40 17.01
C ARG A 3 -11.89 20.73 18.51
N ARG A 4 -11.29 19.87 19.34
CA ARG A 4 -11.11 20.15 20.77
C ARG A 4 -10.00 21.17 21.01
N LEU A 5 -8.97 21.20 20.18
CA LEU A 5 -7.82 22.10 20.33
C LEU A 5 -8.04 23.48 19.71
N SER A 6 -8.72 23.55 18.56
CA SER A 6 -8.86 24.78 17.77
C SER A 6 -10.31 25.17 17.47
N GLY A 7 -11.29 24.41 17.97
CA GLY A 7 -12.71 24.62 17.69
C GLY A 7 -13.15 24.22 16.28
N ARG A 8 -12.23 23.75 15.42
CA ARG A 8 -12.50 23.40 14.01
C ARG A 8 -11.85 22.08 13.59
N SER A 9 -12.36 21.47 12.53
CA SER A 9 -11.90 20.23 11.92
C SER A 9 -12.23 20.22 10.43
N LEU A 10 -11.35 19.65 9.59
CA LEU A 10 -11.58 19.57 8.14
C LEU A 10 -12.86 18.77 7.84
N LEU A 11 -13.04 17.61 8.48
CA LEU A 11 -14.17 16.72 8.20
C LEU A 11 -15.55 17.35 8.46
N ARG A 12 -15.71 18.13 9.54
CA ARG A 12 -17.02 18.71 9.92
C ARG A 12 -17.23 20.12 9.38
N ASP A 13 -16.19 20.95 9.43
CA ASP A 13 -16.33 22.39 9.20
C ASP A 13 -15.98 22.76 7.75
N ARG A 14 -15.32 21.87 6.99
CA ARG A 14 -14.97 22.07 5.57
C ARG A 14 -15.19 20.80 4.72
N PRO A 15 -16.41 20.23 4.69
CA PRO A 15 -16.68 18.95 4.01
C PRO A 15 -16.42 18.99 2.50
N TRP A 16 -16.67 20.12 1.83
CA TRP A 16 -16.35 20.26 0.40
C TRP A 16 -14.86 20.31 0.12
N HIS A 17 -14.07 20.88 1.04
CA HIS A 17 -12.62 20.84 0.93
C HIS A 17 -12.10 19.42 1.17
N PHE A 18 -12.67 18.69 2.12
CA PHE A 18 -12.40 17.27 2.34
C PHE A 18 -12.70 16.44 1.08
N ALA A 19 -13.87 16.62 0.46
CA ALA A 19 -14.23 15.90 -0.77
C ALA A 19 -13.29 16.22 -1.94
N TRP A 20 -12.89 17.49 -2.08
CA TRP A 20 -11.88 17.89 -3.06
C TRP A 20 -10.52 17.22 -2.79
N LEU A 21 -10.05 17.26 -1.54
CA LEU A 21 -8.82 16.57 -1.14
C LEU A 21 -8.91 15.08 -1.46
N ALA A 22 -10.04 14.43 -1.19
CA ALA A 22 -10.22 13.01 -1.47
C ALA A 22 -10.16 12.70 -2.97
N GLY A 23 -10.79 13.52 -3.81
CA GLY A 23 -10.72 13.36 -5.27
C GLY A 23 -9.30 13.52 -5.80
N VAL A 24 -8.58 14.56 -5.36
CA VAL A 24 -7.17 14.76 -5.73
C VAL A 24 -6.30 13.62 -5.19
N SER A 25 -6.58 13.14 -3.99
CA SER A 25 -5.86 12.05 -3.32
C SER A 25 -5.97 10.75 -4.10
N ALA A 26 -7.18 10.40 -4.53
CA ALA A 26 -7.39 9.20 -5.35
C ALA A 26 -6.61 9.28 -6.67
N LEU A 27 -6.68 10.41 -7.38
CA LEU A 27 -5.90 10.61 -8.60
C LEU A 27 -4.39 10.54 -8.36
N TRP A 28 -3.92 11.22 -7.31
CA TRP A 28 -2.51 11.29 -6.95
C TRP A 28 -1.95 9.93 -6.58
N TRP A 29 -2.57 9.23 -5.63
CA TRP A 29 -2.10 7.91 -5.20
C TRP A 29 -2.18 6.87 -6.32
N THR A 30 -3.23 6.89 -7.15
CA THR A 30 -3.32 5.93 -8.27
C THR A 30 -2.19 6.15 -9.30
N SER A 31 -1.61 7.35 -9.40
CA SER A 31 -0.41 7.55 -10.21
C SER A 31 0.83 6.84 -9.64
N PHE A 32 0.93 6.71 -8.31
CA PHE A 32 1.97 5.89 -7.67
C PHE A 32 1.78 4.42 -7.95
N GLU A 33 0.54 3.94 -8.04
CA GLU A 33 0.26 2.55 -8.46
C GLU A 33 0.78 2.31 -9.89
N LEU A 34 0.65 3.28 -10.80
CA LEU A 34 1.24 3.17 -12.14
C LEU A 34 2.77 3.14 -12.13
N ILE A 35 3.41 3.94 -11.27
CA ILE A 35 4.85 3.86 -11.05
C ILE A 35 5.20 2.47 -10.50
N ASP A 36 4.40 1.94 -9.58
CA ASP A 36 4.64 0.66 -8.95
C ASP A 36 4.45 -0.54 -9.89
N VAL A 37 3.66 -0.42 -10.95
CA VAL A 37 3.63 -1.42 -12.05
C VAL A 37 5.03 -1.67 -12.61
N ARG A 38 5.91 -0.66 -12.61
CA ARG A 38 7.30 -0.76 -13.06
C ARG A 38 8.27 -1.16 -11.93
N LEU A 39 8.05 -0.63 -10.73
CA LEU A 39 8.95 -0.82 -9.58
C LEU A 39 8.71 -2.16 -8.87
N GLY A 40 7.46 -2.54 -8.70
CA GLY A 40 7.02 -3.71 -7.94
C GLY A 40 7.48 -3.67 -6.49
N ASN A 41 7.37 -2.52 -5.83
CA ASN A 41 7.73 -2.33 -4.43
C ASN A 41 6.65 -2.81 -3.48
N TRP A 42 5.39 -2.82 -3.89
CA TRP A 42 4.31 -3.44 -3.15
C TRP A 42 3.35 -4.20 -4.05
N TYR A 43 2.49 -5.00 -3.44
CA TYR A 43 1.38 -5.66 -4.11
C TYR A 43 0.28 -5.95 -3.11
N TYR A 44 -0.94 -6.14 -3.60
CA TYR A 44 -2.14 -6.36 -2.79
C TYR A 44 -2.51 -7.84 -2.74
N VAL A 45 -2.96 -8.27 -1.56
CA VAL A 45 -3.40 -9.65 -1.31
C VAL A 45 -4.77 -9.68 -0.65
N MET A 46 -5.46 -10.81 -0.80
CA MET A 46 -6.79 -11.08 -0.24
C MET A 46 -7.81 -9.99 -0.58
N CYS A 47 -7.71 -9.42 -1.78
CA CYS A 47 -8.58 -8.35 -2.23
C CYS A 47 -10.03 -8.82 -2.43
N LEU A 48 -10.96 -7.87 -2.53
CA LEU A 48 -12.35 -8.18 -2.86
C LEU A 48 -12.44 -8.88 -4.23
N PRO A 49 -13.30 -9.90 -4.37
CA PRO A 49 -13.30 -10.79 -5.54
C PRO A 49 -13.74 -10.09 -6.82
N THR A 50 -14.72 -9.18 -6.73
CA THR A 50 -15.20 -8.45 -7.91
C THR A 50 -14.34 -7.21 -8.15
N ARG A 51 -13.97 -6.97 -9.41
CA ARG A 51 -13.19 -5.79 -9.83
C ARG A 51 -13.84 -4.48 -9.38
N ALA A 52 -15.16 -4.36 -9.57
CA ALA A 52 -15.89 -3.15 -9.20
C ALA A 52 -15.78 -2.83 -7.69
N LEU A 53 -15.98 -3.83 -6.82
CA LEU A 53 -15.85 -3.62 -5.38
C LEU A 53 -14.40 -3.32 -4.98
N ARG A 54 -13.44 -4.02 -5.59
CA ARG A 54 -12.02 -3.80 -5.33
C ARG A 54 -11.57 -2.40 -5.72
N TRP A 55 -11.99 -1.90 -6.88
CA TRP A 55 -11.66 -0.55 -7.34
C TRP A 55 -12.40 0.52 -6.54
N ALA A 56 -13.65 0.27 -6.13
CA ALA A 56 -14.37 1.17 -5.23
C ALA A 56 -13.67 1.26 -3.86
N ALA A 57 -13.28 0.12 -3.28
CA ALA A 57 -12.52 0.08 -2.03
C ALA A 57 -11.15 0.76 -2.17
N GLY A 58 -10.44 0.52 -3.28
CA GLY A 58 -9.20 1.20 -3.62
C GLY A 58 -9.38 2.71 -3.72
N GLY A 59 -10.39 3.18 -4.45
CA GLY A 59 -10.72 4.61 -4.56
C GLY A 59 -11.01 5.28 -3.21
N LEU A 60 -11.70 4.59 -2.30
CA LEU A 60 -11.93 5.07 -0.93
C LEU A 60 -10.63 5.13 -0.11
N ALA A 61 -9.83 4.06 -0.15
CA ALA A 61 -8.55 4.01 0.56
C ALA A 61 -7.59 5.09 0.05
N PHE A 62 -7.41 5.18 -1.26
CA PHE A 62 -6.53 6.14 -1.93
C PHE A 62 -7.03 7.57 -1.75
N GLY A 63 -8.35 7.76 -1.73
CA GLY A 63 -8.99 9.03 -1.41
C GLY A 63 -8.74 9.52 0.01
N SER A 64 -8.33 8.65 0.94
CA SER A 64 -8.10 9.02 2.34
C SER A 64 -6.70 9.61 2.61
N VAL A 65 -5.76 9.48 1.68
CA VAL A 65 -4.34 9.82 1.90
C VAL A 65 -4.13 11.31 2.16
N LEU A 66 -4.52 12.21 1.24
CA LEU A 66 -4.37 13.65 1.43
C LEU A 66 -5.21 14.18 2.61
N PRO A 67 -6.50 13.81 2.77
CA PRO A 67 -7.24 14.20 3.96
C PRO A 67 -6.57 13.77 5.26
N GLY A 68 -6.00 12.55 5.31
CA GLY A 68 -5.26 12.04 6.47
C GLY A 68 -4.03 12.87 6.79
N ILE A 69 -3.22 13.20 5.77
CA ILE A 69 -2.04 14.06 5.92
C ILE A 69 -2.44 15.46 6.41
N VAL A 70 -3.45 16.08 5.80
CA VAL A 70 -3.90 17.44 6.15
C VAL A 70 -4.46 17.49 7.58
N GLU A 71 -5.32 16.56 7.98
CA GLU A 71 -5.84 16.51 9.35
C GLU A 71 -4.73 16.27 10.38
N THR A 72 -3.74 15.44 10.06
CA THR A 72 -2.60 15.17 10.94
C THR A 72 -1.67 16.38 11.03
N LEU A 73 -1.46 17.09 9.92
CA LEU A 73 -0.72 18.35 9.91
C LEU A 73 -1.42 19.43 10.73
N GLU A 74 -2.73 19.60 10.56
CA GLU A 74 -3.54 20.53 11.37
C GLU A 74 -3.43 20.18 12.87
N LEU A 75 -3.37 18.88 13.20
CA LEU A 75 -3.15 18.45 14.59
C LEU A 75 -1.77 18.83 15.11
N ALA A 76 -0.73 18.63 14.30
CA ALA A 76 0.62 19.05 14.65
C ALA A 76 0.69 20.57 14.86
N GLU A 77 0.03 21.35 14.00
CA GLU A 77 -0.06 22.81 14.12
C GLU A 77 -0.82 23.26 15.38
N ASN A 78 -1.99 22.68 15.63
CA ASN A 78 -2.83 22.99 16.78
C ASN A 78 -2.18 22.58 18.11
N SER A 79 -1.27 21.60 18.10
CA SER A 79 -0.50 21.20 19.29
C SER A 79 0.48 22.29 19.77
N GLY A 80 0.81 23.26 18.91
CA GLY A 80 1.78 24.31 19.19
C GLY A 80 3.24 23.86 19.24
N ARG A 81 3.54 22.59 18.99
CA ARG A 81 4.91 22.09 18.84
C ARG A 81 5.47 22.47 17.47
N LEU A 82 6.79 22.67 17.40
CA LEU A 82 7.49 23.06 16.17
C LEU A 82 6.85 24.28 15.47
N ARG A 83 6.30 25.23 16.26
CA ARG A 83 5.66 26.46 15.74
C ARG A 83 6.60 27.25 14.84
N SER A 84 7.82 27.45 15.32
CA SER A 84 8.93 28.03 14.58
C SER A 84 10.17 27.17 14.80
N VAL A 85 10.89 26.91 13.72
CA VAL A 85 12.22 26.28 13.75
C VAL A 85 13.13 27.19 12.94
N ARG A 86 13.93 28.00 13.64
CA ARG A 86 14.81 28.97 12.99
C ARG A 86 16.01 28.27 12.37
N VAL A 87 16.23 28.53 11.09
CA VAL A 87 17.40 28.05 10.33
C VAL A 87 18.09 29.23 9.66
N ARG A 88 19.34 29.03 9.23
CA ARG A 88 20.05 30.05 8.45
C ARG A 88 19.26 30.34 7.16
N PRO A 89 18.89 31.61 6.89
CA PRO A 89 18.20 32.00 5.66
C PRO A 89 18.90 31.44 4.42
N LEU A 90 18.17 30.70 3.59
CA LEU A 90 18.71 30.11 2.38
C LEU A 90 18.56 31.07 1.20
N ALA A 91 19.68 31.50 0.62
CA ALA A 91 19.65 32.23 -0.65
C ALA A 91 19.39 31.28 -1.82
N TRP A 92 18.31 31.50 -2.59
CA TRP A 92 17.99 30.74 -3.80
C TRP A 92 18.48 31.43 -5.06
N THR A 93 19.62 30.96 -5.57
CA THR A 93 20.15 31.38 -6.86
C THR A 93 19.49 30.60 -8.00
N ARG A 94 19.56 31.13 -9.23
CA ARG A 94 19.12 30.40 -10.44
C ARG A 94 19.83 29.05 -10.60
N GLY A 95 21.09 28.95 -10.18
CA GLY A 95 21.86 27.71 -10.21
C GLY A 95 21.29 26.64 -9.26
N LYS A 96 20.98 27.00 -8.01
CA LYS A 96 20.34 26.08 -7.06
C LYS A 96 18.98 25.61 -7.55
N GLU A 97 18.20 26.53 -8.14
CA GLU A 97 16.88 26.18 -8.68
C GLU A 97 16.98 25.15 -9.80
N ARG A 98 17.91 25.34 -10.76
CA ARG A 98 18.19 24.35 -11.81
C ARG A 98 18.65 23.01 -11.23
N ALA A 99 19.49 23.03 -10.20
CA ALA A 99 19.96 21.82 -9.53
C ALA A 99 18.82 21.05 -8.86
N VAL A 100 17.88 21.73 -8.20
CA VAL A 100 16.69 21.08 -7.61
C VAL A 100 15.78 20.50 -8.67
N ILE A 101 15.54 21.21 -9.77
CA ILE A 101 14.74 20.67 -10.89
C ILE A 101 15.43 19.44 -11.48
N ALA A 102 16.74 19.50 -11.71
CA ALA A 102 17.52 18.36 -12.20
C ALA A 102 17.46 17.17 -11.22
N LEU A 103 17.58 17.42 -9.92
CA LEU A 103 17.43 16.40 -8.88
C LEU A 103 16.03 15.77 -8.93
N GLY A 104 14.97 16.56 -9.10
CA GLY A 104 13.61 16.07 -9.25
C GLY A 104 13.43 15.19 -10.49
N LEU A 105 13.98 15.62 -11.63
CA LEU A 105 13.94 14.85 -12.88
C LEU A 105 14.67 13.51 -12.74
N LEU A 106 15.88 13.52 -12.15
CA LEU A 106 16.64 12.32 -11.88
C LEU A 106 15.92 11.41 -10.87
N SER A 107 15.35 11.99 -9.82
CA SER A 107 14.60 11.26 -8.78
C SER A 107 13.34 10.60 -9.32
N PHE A 108 12.75 11.14 -10.38
CA PHE A 108 11.61 10.53 -11.08
C PHE A 108 12.06 9.49 -12.12
N ALA A 109 13.09 9.80 -12.92
CA ALA A 109 13.51 8.95 -14.04
C ALA A 109 14.31 7.71 -13.61
N LEU A 110 15.24 7.86 -12.65
CA LEU A 110 16.12 6.76 -12.23
C LEU A 110 15.36 5.56 -11.65
N PRO A 111 14.31 5.71 -10.81
CA PRO A 111 13.49 4.58 -10.38
C PRO A 111 12.85 3.81 -11.54
N LEU A 112 12.50 4.47 -12.64
CA LEU A 112 11.87 3.83 -13.80
C LEU A 112 12.88 3.07 -14.67
N VAL A 113 14.13 3.55 -14.73
CA VAL A 113 15.22 2.89 -15.45
C VAL A 113 15.77 1.71 -14.64
N TRP A 114 16.08 1.94 -13.36
CA TRP A 114 16.72 0.96 -12.49
C TRP A 114 16.04 0.91 -11.10
N PRO A 115 14.84 0.31 -11.02
CA PRO A 115 14.03 0.34 -9.80
C PRO A 115 14.69 -0.37 -8.62
N GLN A 116 15.50 -1.40 -8.86
CA GLN A 116 16.13 -2.18 -7.78
C GLN A 116 17.05 -1.33 -6.88
N VAL A 117 17.55 -0.20 -7.37
CA VAL A 117 18.47 0.69 -6.64
C VAL A 117 17.80 2.02 -6.30
N PHE A 118 17.13 2.63 -7.28
CA PHE A 118 16.68 4.02 -7.14
C PHE A 118 15.24 4.17 -6.66
N PHE A 119 14.52 3.09 -6.34
CA PHE A 119 13.15 3.18 -5.83
C PHE A 119 12.93 4.16 -4.66
N PRO A 120 13.88 4.43 -3.73
CA PRO A 120 13.63 5.38 -2.65
C PRO A 120 13.41 6.81 -3.14
N LEU A 121 13.97 7.17 -4.30
CA LEU A 121 13.90 8.52 -4.86
C LEU A 121 12.48 8.92 -5.32
N THR A 122 11.60 7.93 -5.52
CA THR A 122 10.21 8.17 -5.89
C THR A 122 9.49 9.03 -4.85
N TRP A 123 9.77 8.82 -3.56
CA TRP A 123 9.08 9.44 -2.41
C TRP A 123 9.57 10.87 -2.13
N GLY A 124 9.28 11.81 -3.02
CA GLY A 124 9.74 13.21 -2.92
C GLY A 124 10.21 13.80 -4.26
N SER A 125 10.25 13.00 -5.32
CA SER A 125 10.61 13.42 -6.68
C SER A 125 9.82 14.64 -7.16
N PHE A 126 8.50 14.66 -6.97
CA PHE A 126 7.65 15.76 -7.38
C PHE A 126 7.76 16.97 -6.47
N ALA A 127 8.16 16.80 -5.21
CA ALA A 127 8.46 17.92 -4.34
C ALA A 127 9.56 18.80 -4.96
N PHE A 128 10.64 18.19 -5.44
CA PHE A 128 11.73 18.89 -6.12
C PHE A 128 11.31 19.52 -7.45
N LEU A 129 10.47 18.84 -8.23
CA LEU A 129 10.02 19.35 -9.54
C LEU A 129 9.09 20.56 -9.41
N ILE A 130 8.18 20.53 -8.44
CA ILE A 130 7.05 21.47 -8.37
C ILE A 130 7.35 22.64 -7.43
N GLU A 131 8.11 22.42 -6.37
CA GLU A 131 8.33 23.45 -5.36
C GLU A 131 9.04 24.72 -5.88
N PRO A 132 10.00 24.66 -6.83
CA PRO A 132 10.52 25.86 -7.50
C PRO A 132 9.44 26.74 -8.15
N TRP A 133 8.40 26.11 -8.72
CA TRP A 133 7.25 26.83 -9.24
C TRP A 133 6.43 27.44 -8.10
N ASN A 134 6.13 26.68 -7.04
CA ASN A 134 5.39 27.19 -5.87
C ASN A 134 6.07 28.40 -5.24
N ARG A 135 7.41 28.41 -5.17
CA ARG A 135 8.22 29.52 -4.67
C ARG A 135 7.91 30.84 -5.35
N ARG A 136 7.55 30.82 -6.63
CA ARG A 136 7.20 32.04 -7.40
C ARG A 136 5.71 32.31 -7.42
N HIS A 137 4.90 31.27 -7.28
CA HIS A 137 3.53 31.31 -7.78
C HIS A 137 2.44 30.95 -6.77
N ALA A 138 2.70 30.04 -5.84
CA ALA A 138 1.72 29.63 -4.84
C ALA A 138 1.70 30.62 -3.65
N ARG A 139 0.60 30.65 -2.88
CA ARG A 139 0.49 31.49 -1.67
C ARG A 139 1.48 31.09 -0.56
N HIS A 140 1.74 29.80 -0.43
CA HIS A 140 2.71 29.24 0.52
C HIS A 140 3.74 28.38 -0.22
N SER A 141 4.97 28.36 0.28
CA SER A 141 6.09 27.60 -0.30
C SER A 141 7.09 27.31 0.81
N PHE A 142 7.52 26.05 0.90
CA PHE A 142 8.58 25.64 1.81
C PHE A 142 9.90 26.34 1.46
N LEU A 143 10.19 26.57 0.18
CA LEU A 143 11.40 27.30 -0.20
C LEU A 143 11.37 28.76 0.29
N ARG A 144 10.21 29.44 0.20
CA ARG A 144 10.09 30.81 0.75
C ARG A 144 10.15 30.84 2.27
N ASP A 145 9.58 29.84 2.94
CA ASP A 145 9.70 29.72 4.39
C ASP A 145 11.19 29.59 4.79
N LEU A 146 11.96 28.76 4.06
CA LEU A 146 13.40 28.59 4.27
C LEU A 146 14.23 29.83 3.87
N GLU A 147 13.82 30.60 2.86
CA GLU A 147 14.41 31.92 2.54
C GLU A 147 14.26 32.89 3.71
N ALA A 148 13.13 32.85 4.41
CA ALA A 148 12.87 33.63 5.61
C ALA A 148 13.53 33.04 6.89
N GLY A 149 14.29 31.94 6.75
CA GLY A 149 14.93 31.25 7.87
C GLY A 149 13.95 30.50 8.78
N GLU A 150 12.80 30.08 8.24
CA GLU A 150 11.73 29.38 8.97
C GLU A 150 11.52 27.96 8.41
N ALA A 151 11.84 26.94 9.20
CA ALA A 151 11.68 25.53 8.85
C ALA A 151 10.50 24.84 9.56
N GLY A 152 9.80 25.53 10.47
CA GLY A 152 8.70 24.99 11.26
C GLY A 152 7.61 24.31 10.41
N PRO A 153 7.07 24.96 9.35
CA PRO A 153 6.09 24.33 8.46
C PRO A 153 6.59 23.03 7.82
N PHE A 154 7.85 23.01 7.38
CA PHE A 154 8.48 21.83 6.78
C PHE A 154 8.61 20.69 7.81
N CYS A 155 9.16 20.98 8.99
CA CYS A 155 9.31 20.00 10.07
C CYS A 155 7.97 19.41 10.53
N ARG A 156 6.91 20.24 10.67
CA ARG A 156 5.57 19.74 11.01
C ARG A 156 5.01 18.82 9.94
N THR A 157 5.27 19.11 8.67
CA THR A 157 4.84 18.25 7.55
C THR A 157 5.56 16.90 7.57
N LEU A 158 6.87 16.88 7.86
CA LEU A 158 7.62 15.63 8.05
C LEU A 158 7.05 14.78 9.20
N VAL A 159 6.75 15.40 10.34
CA VAL A 159 6.16 14.73 11.50
C VAL A 159 4.76 14.20 11.19
N ALA A 160 3.94 14.97 10.47
CA ALA A 160 2.62 14.52 10.02
C ALA A 160 2.73 13.30 9.10
N GLY A 161 3.68 13.32 8.16
CA GLY A 161 3.97 12.18 7.30
C GLY A 161 4.37 10.93 8.08
N LEU A 162 5.29 11.06 9.04
CA LEU A 162 5.70 9.94 9.90
C LEU A 162 4.53 9.37 10.70
N ALA A 163 3.70 10.24 11.29
CA ALA A 163 2.52 9.83 12.04
C ALA A 163 1.48 9.11 11.16
N CYS A 164 1.21 9.64 9.96
CA CYS A 164 0.33 8.97 8.98
C CYS A 164 0.88 7.61 8.57
N GLY A 165 2.18 7.52 8.28
CA GLY A 165 2.85 6.25 7.96
C GLY A 165 2.69 5.20 9.05
N ALA A 166 2.91 5.58 10.31
CA ALA A 166 2.71 4.69 11.46
C ALA A 166 1.26 4.19 11.57
N LEU A 167 0.28 5.08 11.36
CA LEU A 167 -1.14 4.71 11.38
C LEU A 167 -1.52 3.78 10.23
N TRP A 168 -1.08 4.08 9.00
CA TRP A 168 -1.35 3.26 7.83
C TRP A 168 -0.77 1.87 7.96
N GLU A 169 0.48 1.73 8.41
CA GLU A 169 1.10 0.43 8.64
C GLU A 169 0.40 -0.36 9.75
N THR A 170 -0.05 0.33 10.81
CA THR A 170 -0.85 -0.30 11.87
C THR A 170 -2.15 -0.89 11.30
N TRP A 171 -2.88 -0.14 10.47
CA TRP A 171 -4.13 -0.63 9.87
C TRP A 171 -3.88 -1.72 8.83
N ASN A 172 -2.86 -1.58 8.00
CA ASN A 172 -2.47 -2.56 6.99
C ASN A 172 -2.13 -3.93 7.61
N TYR A 173 -1.44 -3.91 8.76
CA TYR A 173 -1.08 -5.13 9.48
C TYR A 173 -2.29 -5.97 9.87
N TRP A 174 -3.37 -5.33 10.35
CA TRP A 174 -4.57 -6.04 10.81
C TRP A 174 -5.59 -6.29 9.70
N ALA A 175 -5.48 -5.58 8.58
CA ALA A 175 -6.40 -5.75 7.47
C ALA A 175 -6.29 -7.15 6.85
N ARG A 176 -7.40 -7.67 6.33
CA ARG A 176 -7.38 -8.86 5.46
C ARG A 176 -6.80 -8.48 4.10
N MET A 177 -7.48 -7.55 3.42
CA MET A 177 -6.98 -6.93 2.21
C MET A 177 -5.90 -5.93 2.61
N LYS A 178 -4.66 -6.21 2.21
CA LYS A 178 -3.49 -5.44 2.63
C LYS A 178 -2.50 -5.33 1.49
N TRP A 179 -1.60 -4.36 1.56
CA TRP A 179 -0.40 -4.32 0.74
C TRP A 179 0.77 -5.03 1.45
N ILE A 180 1.60 -5.71 0.69
CA ILE A 180 2.83 -6.36 1.14
C ILE A 180 4.01 -5.75 0.38
N TYR A 181 5.06 -5.41 1.11
CA TYR A 181 6.28 -4.81 0.53
C TYR A 181 7.27 -5.86 0.02
N THR A 182 7.73 -5.65 -1.22
CA THR A 182 8.76 -6.39 -1.97
C THR A 182 10.01 -5.53 -2.19
N VAL A 183 10.39 -4.77 -1.16
CA VAL A 183 11.55 -3.88 -1.20
C VAL A 183 12.84 -4.72 -1.16
N PRO A 184 13.71 -4.63 -2.19
CA PRO A 184 14.94 -5.42 -2.25
C PRO A 184 15.87 -5.15 -1.06
N GLY A 185 16.41 -6.20 -0.43
CA GLY A 185 17.46 -6.10 0.59
C GLY A 185 16.96 -5.73 2.00
N PHE A 186 15.65 -5.64 2.21
CA PHE A 186 15.03 -5.30 3.49
C PHE A 186 14.04 -6.37 3.99
N GLU A 187 14.29 -7.64 3.66
CA GLU A 187 13.37 -8.73 3.96
C GLU A 187 13.31 -9.10 5.45
N GLY A 188 14.36 -8.80 6.24
CA GLY A 188 14.52 -9.30 7.62
C GLY A 188 14.09 -8.38 8.77
N MET A 189 14.26 -7.05 8.66
CA MET A 189 13.91 -6.10 9.74
C MET A 189 12.63 -5.34 9.41
N LYS A 190 11.48 -5.97 9.68
CA LYS A 190 10.15 -5.40 9.44
C LYS A 190 9.48 -4.98 10.75
N LEU A 191 8.93 -3.77 10.77
CA LEU A 191 7.94 -3.35 11.75
C LEU A 191 6.60 -3.36 11.03
N PHE A 192 5.71 -4.28 11.42
CA PHE A 192 4.52 -4.66 10.63
C PHE A 192 4.91 -5.30 9.29
N GLU A 193 4.33 -4.84 8.17
CA GLU A 193 4.68 -5.33 6.83
C GLU A 193 5.86 -4.54 6.22
N MET A 194 6.13 -3.34 6.74
CA MET A 194 7.16 -2.43 6.21
C MET A 194 8.53 -2.62 6.89
N PRO A 195 9.63 -2.54 6.12
CA PRO A 195 10.95 -2.35 6.71
C PRO A 195 11.05 -1.04 7.49
N LEU A 196 11.85 -1.01 8.57
CA LEU A 196 12.07 0.22 9.34
C LEU A 196 12.55 1.39 8.46
N ALA A 197 13.44 1.13 7.52
CA ALA A 197 13.91 2.13 6.55
C ALA A 197 12.80 2.64 5.64
N GLY A 198 11.77 1.83 5.38
CA GLY A 198 10.60 2.21 4.59
C GLY A 198 9.84 3.38 5.23
N PHE A 199 9.78 3.47 6.57
CA PHE A 199 9.10 4.56 7.25
C PHE A 199 9.68 5.94 6.92
N LEU A 200 10.94 5.99 6.45
CA LEU A 200 11.59 7.22 6.00
C LEU A 200 11.01 7.77 4.69
N GLY A 201 10.23 6.98 3.95
CA GLY A 201 9.52 7.43 2.74
C GLY A 201 8.28 8.28 3.04
N PHE A 202 7.61 8.08 4.18
CA PHE A 202 6.38 8.82 4.51
C PHE A 202 6.59 10.31 4.78
N PRO A 203 7.63 10.76 5.51
CA PRO A 203 7.90 12.18 5.70
C PRO A 203 8.07 12.98 4.39
N PRO A 204 8.96 12.60 3.45
CA PRO A 204 9.11 13.35 2.21
C PRO A 204 7.90 13.20 1.28
N PHE A 205 7.18 12.07 1.33
CA PHE A 205 5.89 11.93 0.65
C PHE A 205 4.85 12.95 1.15
N ALA A 206 4.76 13.18 2.46
CA ALA A 206 3.85 14.20 3.01
C ALA A 206 4.23 15.62 2.54
N VAL A 207 5.53 15.92 2.48
CA VAL A 207 6.01 17.19 1.90
C VAL A 207 5.53 17.32 0.46
N GLU A 208 5.72 16.28 -0.35
CA GLU A 208 5.29 16.25 -1.75
C GLU A 208 3.77 16.47 -1.90
N CYS A 209 2.97 15.79 -1.09
CA CYS A 209 1.52 16.01 -1.04
C CYS A 209 1.16 17.49 -0.80
N LEU A 210 1.82 18.14 0.16
CA LEU A 210 1.58 19.56 0.45
C LEU A 210 2.08 20.47 -0.69
N VAL A 211 3.21 20.15 -1.32
CA VAL A 211 3.72 20.86 -2.50
C VAL A 211 2.69 20.84 -3.63
N ILE A 212 2.05 19.70 -3.88
CA ILE A 212 1.05 19.56 -4.94
C ILE A 212 -0.23 20.32 -4.61
N LEU A 213 -0.70 20.25 -3.37
CA LEU A 213 -1.87 21.03 -2.95
C LEU A 213 -1.64 22.53 -3.10
N ARG A 214 -0.43 23.02 -2.76
CA ARG A 214 -0.03 24.42 -2.96
C ARG A 214 0.06 24.79 -4.44
N PHE A 215 0.58 23.88 -5.27
CA PHE A 215 0.64 24.05 -6.72
C PHE A 215 -0.76 24.19 -7.32
N MET A 216 -1.68 23.30 -6.98
CA MET A 216 -3.07 23.37 -7.43
C MET A 216 -3.77 24.65 -6.97
N GLY A 217 -3.50 25.10 -5.73
CA GLY A 217 -3.98 26.39 -5.22
C GLY A 217 -3.44 27.56 -6.04
N GLY A 218 -2.14 27.57 -6.33
CA GLY A 218 -1.50 28.59 -7.16
C GLY A 218 -2.01 28.59 -8.61
N LEU A 219 -2.30 27.42 -9.19
CA LEU A 219 -2.90 27.34 -10.52
C LEU A 219 -4.31 27.93 -10.50
N ARG A 220 -5.11 27.55 -9.50
CA ARG A 220 -6.48 28.06 -9.32
C ARG A 220 -6.50 29.58 -9.19
N ASP A 221 -5.59 30.18 -8.42
CA ASP A 221 -5.51 31.63 -8.22
C ASP A 221 -5.22 32.40 -9.52
N ARG A 222 -4.68 31.73 -10.55
CA ARG A 222 -4.39 32.31 -11.88
C ARG A 222 -5.52 32.14 -12.88
N LEU A 223 -6.51 31.31 -12.59
CA LEU A 223 -7.63 31.09 -13.49
C LEU A 223 -8.63 32.25 -13.36
N SER A 224 -9.18 32.69 -14.49
CA SER A 224 -10.39 33.51 -14.48
C SER A 224 -11.56 32.74 -13.86
N ALA A 225 -12.61 33.44 -13.42
CA ALA A 225 -13.80 32.79 -12.86
C ALA A 225 -14.38 31.71 -13.80
N ALA A 226 -14.50 32.02 -15.10
CA ALA A 226 -14.92 31.06 -16.12
C ALA A 226 -13.91 29.91 -16.30
N GLY A 227 -12.61 30.20 -16.22
CA GLY A 227 -11.56 29.18 -16.24
C GLY A 227 -11.66 28.20 -15.06
N ALA A 228 -11.92 28.70 -13.85
CA ALA A 228 -12.07 27.88 -12.65
C ALA A 228 -13.31 26.97 -12.74
N VAL A 229 -14.43 27.47 -13.26
CA VAL A 229 -15.64 26.65 -13.50
C VAL A 229 -15.35 25.54 -14.51
N ARG A 230 -14.71 25.87 -15.65
CA ARG A 230 -14.32 24.86 -16.66
C ARG A 230 -13.37 23.81 -16.08
N ALA A 231 -12.36 24.22 -15.31
CA ALA A 231 -11.42 23.31 -14.68
C ALA A 231 -12.11 22.34 -13.70
N ARG A 232 -13.10 22.81 -12.94
CA ARG A 232 -13.90 21.96 -12.06
C ARG A 232 -14.73 20.93 -12.82
N TRP A 233 -15.40 21.36 -13.90
CA TRP A 233 -16.15 20.44 -14.76
C TRP A 233 -15.25 19.43 -15.44
N ALA A 234 -14.10 19.87 -15.97
CA ALA A 234 -13.11 18.99 -16.57
C ALA A 234 -12.57 17.96 -15.56
N ALA A 235 -12.28 18.38 -14.32
CA ALA A 235 -11.84 17.47 -13.27
C ALA A 235 -12.93 16.44 -12.91
N GLY A 236 -14.20 16.86 -12.83
CA GLY A 236 -15.33 15.95 -12.58
C GLY A 236 -15.59 14.97 -13.73
N LEU A 237 -15.37 15.40 -14.98
CA LEU A 237 -15.61 14.59 -16.17
C LEU A 237 -14.45 13.65 -16.49
N LEU A 238 -13.21 14.13 -16.40
CA LEU A 238 -12.00 13.38 -16.80
C LEU A 238 -11.35 12.62 -15.66
N GLY A 239 -11.53 13.07 -14.42
CA GLY A 239 -10.92 12.45 -13.23
C GLY A 239 -11.35 11.00 -13.03
N PRO A 240 -12.66 10.67 -12.96
CA PRO A 240 -13.09 9.30 -12.75
C PRO A 240 -12.66 8.33 -13.86
N PRO A 241 -12.80 8.65 -15.17
CA PRO A 241 -12.27 7.80 -16.23
C PRO A 241 -10.75 7.61 -16.15
N ALA A 242 -10.00 8.65 -15.79
CA ALA A 242 -8.54 8.53 -15.60
C ALA A 242 -8.22 7.54 -14.48
N ILE A 243 -8.87 7.66 -13.31
CA ILE A 243 -8.69 6.74 -12.17
C ILE A 243 -9.04 5.30 -12.59
N ILE A 244 -10.17 5.10 -13.27
CA ILE A 244 -10.58 3.78 -13.78
C ILE A 244 -9.54 3.21 -14.76
N GLY A 245 -9.04 4.03 -15.69
CA GLY A 245 -8.01 3.63 -16.64
C GLY A 245 -6.71 3.22 -15.94
N MET A 246 -6.29 3.96 -14.93
CA MET A 246 -5.09 3.61 -14.16
C MET A 246 -5.29 2.32 -13.35
N PHE A 247 -6.47 2.11 -12.74
CA PHE A 247 -6.79 0.83 -12.10
C PHE A 247 -6.78 -0.34 -13.09
N ALA A 248 -7.28 -0.14 -14.31
CA ALA A 248 -7.27 -1.18 -15.34
C ALA A 248 -5.84 -1.60 -15.72
N VAL A 249 -4.86 -0.69 -15.64
CA VAL A 249 -3.44 -0.97 -15.87
C VAL A 249 -2.79 -1.60 -14.64
N ALA A 250 -3.07 -1.08 -13.44
CA ALA A 250 -2.41 -1.50 -12.20
C ALA A 250 -2.91 -2.85 -11.67
N ASP A 251 -4.22 -3.10 -11.71
CA ASP A 251 -4.88 -4.26 -11.09
C ASP A 251 -4.28 -5.61 -11.52
N PRO A 252 -4.05 -5.89 -12.82
CA PRO A 252 -3.50 -7.18 -13.27
C PRO A 252 -2.09 -7.48 -12.74
N VAL A 253 -1.33 -6.43 -12.39
CA VAL A 253 0.07 -6.55 -11.98
C VAL A 253 0.18 -6.55 -10.45
N LEU A 254 -0.56 -5.65 -9.80
CA LEU A 254 -0.41 -5.37 -8.38
C LEU A 254 -1.35 -6.20 -7.51
N VAL A 255 -2.45 -6.74 -8.02
CA VAL A 255 -3.33 -7.64 -7.25
C VAL A 255 -2.88 -9.08 -7.43
N ASP A 256 -2.32 -9.69 -6.39
CA ASP A 256 -1.81 -11.05 -6.46
C ASP A 256 -2.86 -12.09 -6.07
N SER A 257 -3.76 -11.76 -5.13
CA SER A 257 -4.80 -12.68 -4.69
C SER A 257 -6.11 -11.99 -4.29
N VAL A 258 -7.19 -12.75 -4.39
CA VAL A 258 -8.54 -12.37 -3.96
C VAL A 258 -9.02 -13.29 -2.84
N TYR A 259 -9.86 -12.74 -1.95
CA TYR A 259 -10.49 -13.49 -0.89
C TYR A 259 -11.51 -14.50 -1.46
N VAL A 260 -11.44 -15.73 -0.95
CA VAL A 260 -12.40 -16.79 -1.25
C VAL A 260 -12.86 -17.43 0.08
N PRO A 261 -14.17 -17.52 0.34
CA PRO A 261 -14.69 -18.18 1.54
C PRO A 261 -14.39 -19.68 1.53
N LEU A 262 -14.48 -20.36 2.68
CA LEU A 262 -14.11 -21.78 2.81
C LEU A 262 -14.85 -22.67 1.81
N ALA A 263 -16.15 -22.43 1.62
CA ALA A 263 -16.98 -23.16 0.66
C ALA A 263 -16.52 -23.02 -0.80
N GLY A 264 -15.80 -21.94 -1.13
CA GLY A 264 -15.29 -21.67 -2.48
C GLY A 264 -13.88 -22.18 -2.74
N LEU A 265 -13.19 -22.76 -1.74
CA LEU A 265 -11.84 -23.31 -1.94
C LEU A 265 -11.95 -24.66 -2.63
N ASP A 266 -11.59 -24.73 -3.91
CA ASP A 266 -11.67 -25.95 -4.73
C ASP A 266 -10.51 -26.92 -4.57
N LEU A 267 -9.48 -26.52 -3.84
CA LEU A 267 -8.40 -27.39 -3.39
C LEU A 267 -8.79 -28.28 -2.20
N ILE A 268 -10.01 -28.14 -1.69
CA ILE A 268 -10.58 -28.95 -0.62
C ILE A 268 -11.69 -29.79 -1.21
N VAL A 269 -11.74 -31.07 -0.80
CA VAL A 269 -12.76 -32.03 -1.23
C VAL A 269 -14.16 -31.40 -1.08
N PRO A 270 -15.01 -31.43 -2.12
CA PRO A 270 -16.30 -30.74 -2.14
C PRO A 270 -17.21 -31.07 -0.95
N GLU A 271 -17.25 -32.34 -0.55
CA GLU A 271 -18.05 -32.82 0.58
C GLU A 271 -17.52 -32.25 1.91
N THR A 272 -16.20 -32.34 2.13
CA THR A 272 -15.53 -31.81 3.31
C THR A 272 -15.76 -30.31 3.47
N ARG A 273 -15.54 -29.50 2.42
CA ARG A 273 -15.72 -28.04 2.51
C ARG A 273 -17.19 -27.64 2.74
N SER A 274 -18.13 -28.39 2.17
CA SER A 274 -19.57 -28.13 2.35
C SER A 274 -20.00 -28.40 3.79
N ARG A 275 -19.56 -29.53 4.35
CA ARG A 275 -19.80 -29.91 5.75
C ARG A 275 -19.18 -28.93 6.75
N LEU A 276 -17.92 -28.52 6.52
CA LEU A 276 -17.25 -27.53 7.35
C LEU A 276 -17.96 -26.16 7.31
N ALA A 277 -18.37 -25.71 6.11
CA ALA A 277 -19.12 -24.47 5.95
C ALA A 277 -20.49 -24.53 6.66
N ALA A 278 -21.23 -25.64 6.51
CA ALA A 278 -22.51 -25.88 7.19
C ALA A 278 -22.36 -25.90 8.73
N ALA A 279 -21.22 -26.36 9.24
CA ALA A 279 -20.90 -26.31 10.67
C ALA A 279 -20.57 -24.89 11.19
N GLY A 280 -20.52 -23.88 10.32
CA GLY A 280 -20.27 -22.47 10.66
C GLY A 280 -18.85 -22.00 10.43
N LEU A 281 -17.97 -22.82 9.86
CA LEU A 281 -16.61 -22.44 9.48
C LEU A 281 -16.62 -21.79 8.09
N VAL A 282 -17.06 -20.53 8.03
CA VAL A 282 -17.32 -19.86 6.74
C VAL A 282 -16.10 -19.22 6.09
N SER A 283 -15.09 -18.83 6.87
CA SER A 283 -13.89 -18.15 6.38
C SER A 283 -12.62 -18.97 6.64
N PRO A 284 -11.60 -18.86 5.76
CA PRO A 284 -10.29 -19.46 5.96
C PRO A 284 -9.68 -19.14 7.34
N GLU A 285 -9.76 -17.88 7.78
CA GLU A 285 -9.14 -17.43 9.03
C GLU A 285 -9.88 -17.98 10.26
N ARG A 286 -11.22 -18.02 10.20
CA ARG A 286 -12.03 -18.63 11.25
C ARG A 286 -11.74 -20.12 11.35
N PHE A 287 -11.66 -20.81 10.21
CA PHE A 287 -11.30 -22.23 10.17
C PHE A 287 -9.93 -22.49 10.79
N LEU A 288 -8.89 -21.74 10.39
CA LEU A 288 -7.55 -21.90 10.95
C LEU A 288 -7.48 -21.60 12.45
N ARG A 289 -8.22 -20.60 12.93
CA ARG A 289 -8.28 -20.26 14.36
C ARG A 289 -9.03 -21.30 15.17
N ALA A 290 -10.18 -21.76 14.66
CA ALA A 290 -11.05 -22.72 15.35
C ALA A 290 -10.45 -24.13 15.41
N THR A 291 -9.54 -24.47 14.50
CA THR A 291 -8.88 -25.78 14.41
C THR A 291 -7.40 -25.75 14.82
N ARG A 292 -7.01 -24.77 15.66
CA ARG A 292 -5.61 -24.54 16.01
C ARG A 292 -4.97 -25.76 16.67
N ASP A 293 -5.63 -26.32 17.67
CA ASP A 293 -5.07 -27.36 18.54
C ASP A 293 -5.72 -28.73 18.27
N PRO A 294 -5.03 -29.84 18.56
CA PRO A 294 -5.51 -31.20 18.23
C PRO A 294 -6.89 -31.53 18.81
N GLU A 295 -7.17 -31.12 20.04
CA GLU A 295 -8.47 -31.32 20.70
C GLU A 295 -9.59 -30.57 19.96
N ALA A 296 -9.33 -29.32 19.58
CA ALA A 296 -10.28 -28.53 18.81
C ALA A 296 -10.54 -29.16 17.43
N ARG A 297 -9.52 -29.75 16.81
CA ARG A 297 -9.67 -30.48 15.54
C ARG A 297 -10.57 -31.70 15.69
N ALA A 298 -10.39 -32.49 16.76
CA ALA A 298 -11.26 -33.63 17.04
C ALA A 298 -12.71 -33.18 17.28
N ALA A 299 -12.93 -32.11 18.06
CA ALA A 299 -14.26 -31.57 18.30
C ALA A 299 -14.94 -31.07 17.01
N TRP A 300 -14.21 -30.35 16.15
CA TRP A 300 -14.74 -29.87 14.88
C TRP A 300 -14.96 -30.98 13.85
N SER A 301 -14.11 -32.01 13.85
CA SER A 301 -14.29 -33.23 13.05
C SER A 301 -15.62 -33.91 13.39
N ALA A 302 -15.88 -34.13 14.69
CA ALA A 302 -17.14 -34.69 15.16
C ALA A 302 -18.35 -33.80 14.80
N ARG A 303 -18.25 -32.48 15.05
CA ARG A 303 -19.34 -31.52 14.78
C ARG A 303 -19.68 -31.38 13.31
N ALA A 304 -18.69 -31.38 12.43
CA ALA A 304 -18.90 -31.25 10.99
C ALA A 304 -19.18 -32.59 10.29
N GLY A 305 -19.06 -33.73 10.99
CA GLY A 305 -19.23 -35.04 10.38
C GLY A 305 -18.17 -35.32 9.30
N VAL A 306 -16.92 -34.92 9.55
CA VAL A 306 -15.76 -35.21 8.70
C VAL A 306 -14.71 -35.95 9.52
N THR A 307 -13.89 -36.77 8.90
CA THR A 307 -12.78 -37.44 9.60
C THR A 307 -11.71 -36.43 10.03
N VAL A 308 -10.94 -36.78 11.06
CA VAL A 308 -9.80 -35.94 11.50
C VAL A 308 -8.78 -35.80 10.38
N ALA A 309 -8.55 -36.86 9.60
CA ALA A 309 -7.64 -36.83 8.46
C ALA A 309 -8.09 -35.84 7.36
N GLU A 310 -9.38 -35.84 7.00
CA GLU A 310 -9.93 -34.87 6.04
C GLU A 310 -9.81 -33.44 6.56
N LEU A 311 -10.06 -33.23 7.86
CA LEU A 311 -9.94 -31.91 8.49
C LEU A 311 -8.48 -31.42 8.48
N GLU A 312 -7.51 -32.27 8.81
CA GLU A 312 -6.07 -31.93 8.79
C GLU A 312 -5.57 -31.67 7.37
N ALA A 313 -6.03 -32.45 6.39
CA ALA A 313 -5.75 -32.21 4.98
C ALA A 313 -6.31 -30.85 4.53
N ALA A 314 -7.58 -30.56 4.85
CA ALA A 314 -8.19 -29.26 4.57
C ALA A 314 -7.43 -28.13 5.26
N ARG A 315 -7.05 -28.30 6.54
CA ARG A 315 -6.26 -27.33 7.30
C ARG A 315 -4.92 -27.04 6.65
N SER A 316 -4.22 -28.06 6.16
CA SER A 316 -2.95 -27.89 5.46
C SER A 316 -3.10 -27.06 4.18
N ARG A 317 -4.15 -27.31 3.40
CA ARG A 317 -4.47 -26.52 2.20
C ARG A 317 -4.85 -25.09 2.53
N VAL A 318 -5.72 -24.87 3.52
CA VAL A 318 -6.14 -23.54 3.92
C VAL A 318 -4.97 -22.75 4.51
N ALA A 319 -4.08 -23.39 5.26
CA ALA A 319 -2.86 -22.76 5.77
C ALA A 319 -1.97 -22.28 4.63
N LEU A 320 -1.77 -23.10 3.59
CA LEU A 320 -1.02 -22.70 2.39
C LEU A 320 -1.69 -21.52 1.67
N ILE A 321 -3.01 -21.58 1.44
CA ILE A 321 -3.78 -20.51 0.78
C ILE A 321 -3.70 -19.18 1.55
N ALA A 322 -3.80 -19.23 2.88
CA ALA A 322 -3.80 -18.04 3.72
C ALA A 322 -2.38 -17.48 3.98
N HIS A 323 -1.34 -18.27 3.75
CA HIS A 323 0.03 -17.89 4.08
C HIS A 323 0.51 -16.74 3.22
N ARG A 324 0.88 -15.63 3.89
CA ARG A 324 1.44 -14.41 3.28
C ARG A 324 0.68 -13.94 2.03
N GLY A 325 -0.63 -14.16 2.02
CA GLY A 325 -1.50 -13.71 0.94
C GLY A 325 -1.37 -14.47 -0.39
N LEU A 326 -0.83 -15.69 -0.40
CA LEU A 326 -0.75 -16.56 -1.60
C LEU A 326 -2.09 -16.64 -2.35
N GLY A 327 -3.16 -16.95 -1.63
CA GLY A 327 -4.50 -17.08 -2.18
C GLY A 327 -4.71 -18.31 -3.07
N LEU A 328 -5.94 -18.45 -3.55
CA LEU A 328 -6.39 -19.68 -4.21
C LEU A 328 -5.74 -19.89 -5.58
N ASP A 329 -5.63 -18.85 -6.41
CA ASP A 329 -5.02 -18.98 -7.75
C ASP A 329 -3.56 -19.43 -7.66
N ARG A 330 -2.78 -18.87 -6.72
CA ARG A 330 -1.40 -19.30 -6.51
C ARG A 330 -1.34 -20.70 -5.92
N ALA A 331 -2.20 -21.04 -4.96
CA ALA A 331 -2.25 -22.38 -4.41
C ALA A 331 -2.57 -23.47 -5.44
N ARG A 332 -3.36 -23.17 -6.49
CA ARG A 332 -3.58 -24.10 -7.62
C ARG A 332 -2.31 -24.31 -8.45
N GLN A 333 -1.55 -23.25 -8.72
CA GLN A 333 -0.27 -23.37 -9.42
C GLN A 333 0.76 -24.15 -8.60
N LEU A 334 0.77 -23.94 -7.28
CA LEU A 334 1.59 -24.71 -6.34
C LEU A 334 1.18 -26.20 -6.32
N GLU A 335 -0.12 -26.49 -6.34
CA GLU A 335 -0.60 -27.87 -6.41
C GLU A 335 -0.13 -28.60 -7.68
N ALA A 336 -0.07 -27.92 -8.82
CA ALA A 336 0.47 -28.47 -10.06
C ALA A 336 1.97 -28.83 -9.96
N LEU A 337 2.71 -28.22 -9.01
CA LEU A 337 4.09 -28.57 -8.67
C LEU A 337 4.18 -29.61 -7.53
N GLY A 338 3.06 -30.17 -7.09
CA GLY A 338 3.00 -31.09 -5.96
C GLY A 338 3.11 -30.42 -4.58
N ILE A 339 3.10 -29.09 -4.51
CA ILE A 339 3.19 -28.33 -3.24
C ILE A 339 1.78 -28.22 -2.64
N ARG A 340 1.54 -28.94 -1.55
CA ARG A 340 0.20 -29.04 -0.92
C ARG A 340 0.18 -28.50 0.51
N SER A 341 1.33 -28.22 1.08
CA SER A 341 1.48 -27.73 2.44
C SER A 341 2.59 -26.69 2.54
N LEU A 342 2.65 -25.98 3.68
CA LEU A 342 3.76 -25.08 3.99
C LEU A 342 5.10 -25.81 4.13
N GLN A 343 5.08 -27.09 4.50
CA GLN A 343 6.29 -27.90 4.59
C GLN A 343 6.85 -28.22 3.21
N ASP A 344 5.98 -28.47 2.22
CA ASP A 344 6.40 -28.66 0.84
C ASP A 344 6.97 -27.36 0.27
N LEU A 345 6.30 -26.23 0.55
CA LEU A 345 6.74 -24.91 0.10
C LEU A 345 8.13 -24.54 0.66
N ALA A 346 8.39 -24.87 1.93
CA ALA A 346 9.67 -24.60 2.58
C ALA A 346 10.88 -25.31 1.93
N ARG A 347 10.64 -26.37 1.16
CA ARG A 347 11.71 -27.13 0.48
C ARG A 347 12.15 -26.48 -0.84
N TRP A 348 11.42 -25.48 -1.32
CA TRP A 348 11.70 -24.84 -2.59
C TRP A 348 12.54 -23.59 -2.41
N PRO A 349 13.71 -23.49 -3.07
CA PRO A 349 14.42 -22.22 -3.20
C PRO A 349 13.50 -21.17 -3.88
N PRO A 350 13.44 -19.92 -3.40
CA PRO A 350 12.56 -18.89 -3.96
C PRO A 350 12.74 -18.67 -5.47
N GLU A 351 13.98 -18.70 -5.96
CA GLU A 351 14.34 -18.50 -7.36
C GLU A 351 13.81 -19.66 -8.23
N ALA A 352 13.99 -20.90 -7.76
CA ALA A 352 13.50 -22.10 -8.45
C ALA A 352 11.97 -22.15 -8.48
N LEU A 353 11.33 -21.77 -7.37
CA LEU A 353 9.87 -21.68 -7.28
C LEU A 353 9.33 -20.64 -8.27
N ALA A 354 9.93 -19.45 -8.31
CA ALA A 354 9.53 -18.39 -9.22
C ALA A 354 9.66 -18.80 -10.68
N ALA A 355 10.76 -19.45 -11.07
CA ALA A 355 10.96 -19.97 -12.42
C ALA A 355 9.91 -21.03 -12.79
N ALA A 356 9.62 -21.97 -11.89
CA ALA A 356 8.61 -23.01 -12.12
C ALA A 356 7.19 -22.43 -12.27
N LEU A 357 6.83 -21.43 -11.46
CA LEU A 357 5.54 -20.73 -11.56
C LEU A 357 5.44 -19.91 -12.85
N ALA A 358 6.50 -19.19 -13.22
CA ALA A 358 6.54 -18.43 -14.47
C ALA A 358 6.38 -19.33 -15.70
N ALA A 359 6.98 -20.53 -15.68
CA ALA A 359 6.85 -21.51 -16.76
C ALA A 359 5.42 -22.02 -16.95
N GLN A 360 4.60 -22.10 -15.89
CA GLN A 360 3.18 -22.49 -16.01
C GLN A 360 2.33 -21.44 -16.72
N ARG A 361 2.66 -20.15 -16.57
CA ARG A 361 1.92 -19.03 -17.17
C ARG A 361 2.87 -17.93 -17.67
N PRO A 362 3.54 -18.13 -18.83
CA PRO A 362 4.57 -17.21 -19.31
C PRO A 362 4.08 -15.78 -19.55
N ALA A 363 2.81 -15.62 -19.93
CA ALA A 363 2.18 -14.32 -20.21
C ALA A 363 1.60 -13.61 -18.97
N ASP A 364 1.76 -14.16 -17.76
CA ASP A 364 1.26 -13.52 -16.55
C ASP A 364 2.07 -12.24 -16.25
N PRO A 365 1.43 -11.05 -16.20
CA PRO A 365 2.14 -9.78 -16.02
C PRO A 365 2.81 -9.65 -14.64
N ARG A 366 2.52 -10.56 -13.71
CA ARG A 366 3.14 -10.63 -12.38
C ARG A 366 4.51 -11.32 -12.39
N ASN A 367 4.87 -12.01 -13.48
CA ASN A 367 6.10 -12.78 -13.62
C ASN A 367 7.39 -12.01 -13.28
N PRO A 368 7.57 -10.73 -13.68
CA PRO A 368 8.76 -9.95 -13.33
C PRO A 368 9.01 -9.79 -11.83
N PHE A 369 8.00 -10.07 -11.00
CA PHE A 369 8.03 -9.88 -9.56
C PHE A 369 7.95 -11.18 -8.76
N LEU A 370 7.83 -12.33 -9.44
CA LEU A 370 7.62 -13.62 -8.77
C LEU A 370 8.73 -14.00 -7.82
N GLU A 371 10.00 -13.76 -8.17
CA GLU A 371 11.13 -14.07 -7.29
C GLU A 371 11.04 -13.31 -5.96
N ARG A 372 10.73 -12.00 -6.02
CA ARG A 372 10.55 -11.17 -4.82
C ARG A 372 9.37 -11.64 -3.98
N ARG A 373 8.26 -12.03 -4.61
CA ARG A 373 7.08 -12.58 -3.92
C ARG A 373 7.37 -13.96 -3.30
N ALA A 374 8.10 -14.82 -4.02
CA ALA A 374 8.51 -16.14 -3.55
C ALA A 374 9.39 -16.05 -2.30
N ARG A 375 10.31 -15.09 -2.22
CA ARG A 375 11.10 -14.82 -1.01
C ARG A 375 10.23 -14.47 0.19
N ILE A 376 9.16 -13.71 -0.01
CA ILE A 376 8.20 -13.40 1.04
C ILE A 376 7.43 -14.65 1.49
N TRP A 377 7.03 -15.50 0.55
CA TRP A 377 6.34 -16.75 0.89
C TRP A 377 7.24 -17.75 1.62
N ALA A 378 8.53 -17.80 1.29
CA ALA A 378 9.51 -18.61 2.00
C ALA A 378 9.83 -18.06 3.39
N SER A 379 9.76 -16.73 3.57
CA SER A 379 10.10 -16.09 4.84
C SER A 379 9.31 -16.61 6.04
N GLY A 380 10.02 -16.99 7.10
CA GLY A 380 9.45 -17.51 8.34
C GLY A 380 9.06 -18.99 8.32
N LEU A 381 9.28 -19.71 7.21
CA LEU A 381 9.11 -21.17 7.16
C LEU A 381 10.33 -21.93 7.73
N ASP A 382 11.53 -21.35 7.64
CA ASP A 382 12.78 -21.96 8.14
C ASP A 382 12.88 -22.06 9.67
N ALA A 383 12.13 -21.22 10.40
CA ALA A 383 12.06 -21.28 11.86
C ALA A 383 11.23 -22.49 12.37
N ALA A 384 10.35 -23.05 11.52
CA ALA A 384 9.52 -24.20 11.88
C ALA A 384 10.24 -25.55 11.68
N SER A 385 11.25 -25.60 10.81
CA SER A 385 12.07 -26.82 10.60
C SER A 385 13.07 -27.03 11.75
N THR A 386 13.65 -25.95 12.28
CA THR A 386 14.60 -26.01 13.41
C THR A 386 13.94 -26.30 14.76
N ALA A 387 12.69 -25.85 14.99
CA ALA A 387 11.94 -26.16 16.21
C ALA A 387 11.44 -27.62 16.29
N ARG A 388 11.42 -28.36 15.18
CA ARG A 388 11.07 -29.80 15.12
C ARG A 388 12.26 -30.74 15.09
N ALA A 389 13.47 -30.24 14.83
CA ALA A 389 14.71 -31.03 14.87
C ALA A 389 15.35 -31.08 16.27
N GLY A 390 14.78 -30.37 17.26
CA GLY A 390 15.30 -30.28 18.63
C GLY A 390 14.31 -30.74 19.72
N ARG A 391 13.39 -31.66 19.40
CA ARG A 391 12.54 -32.34 20.40
C ARG A 391 12.62 -33.85 20.25
#